data_AF-A0A4P9ZKH4-F1
#
_entry.id   AF-A0A4P9ZKH4-F1
#
_cell.length_a   1.000
_cell.length_b   1.000
_cell.length_c   1.000
_cell.angle_alpha   90.00
_cell.angle_beta   90.00
_cell.angle_gamma   90.00
#
_symmetry.space_group_name_H-M   'P 1'
#
loop_
_entity.id
_entity.type
_entity.pdbx_description
1 polymer ?
#
loop_
_entity_poly.entity_id
_entity_poly.type
_entity_poly.pdbx_seq_one_letter_code
_entity_poly.pdbx_strand_id
1 'polypeptide(L)'
;MGDYYDNDDCTGSPCDWYFLNIVLDCTIGVYVLYVVLRLLSHVCKKYFGVTQIDSGEYGSDTYHPSVRAYLKQLVLYFGSLMITKVILYGFVECFESELLWFTSNIILVWLAEYPNEFEILVVMFVVPVLMNCIQLILVDNFIKSQEMHQRNIQYSHTKGHKMHLQLKQDEEHQRHGSTA
;
A
#
# COMPACT_ATOMS: atom_id res chain seq x y z
N MET A 1 5.21 40.71 31.89
CA MET A 1 6.04 39.51 32.08
C MET A 1 6.16 38.88 30.71
N GLY A 2 7.12 39.37 29.92
CA GLY A 2 7.22 39.09 28.50
C GLY A 2 8.68 38.94 28.20
N ASP A 3 9.16 37.71 28.28
CA ASP A 3 10.55 37.35 28.03
C ASP A 3 10.57 35.87 27.64
N TYR A 4 10.42 35.56 26.35
CA TYR A 4 11.09 34.47 25.61
C TYR A 4 10.54 34.36 24.17
N TYR A 5 10.66 35.42 23.37
CA TYR A 5 10.74 35.23 21.91
C TYR A 5 12.20 34.87 21.64
N ASP A 6 12.50 33.58 21.78
CA ASP A 6 13.78 33.04 21.37
C ASP A 6 13.87 33.20 19.86
N ASN A 7 14.81 34.04 19.45
CA ASN A 7 15.14 34.28 18.05
C ASN A 7 16.05 33.12 17.64
N ASP A 8 15.49 32.08 17.04
CA ASP A 8 16.28 31.02 16.38
C ASP A 8 15.77 30.80 14.94
N ASP A 9 15.71 31.90 14.19
CA ASP A 9 15.28 31.99 12.78
C ASP A 9 16.28 31.37 11.76
N CYS A 10 17.21 30.50 12.17
CA CYS A 10 18.13 29.84 11.24
C CYS A 10 18.29 28.32 11.45
N THR A 11 17.73 27.76 12.52
CA THR A 11 17.72 26.32 12.79
C THR A 11 16.39 25.99 13.45
N GLY A 12 15.44 25.44 12.69
CA GLY A 12 14.09 25.14 13.20
C GLY A 12 14.12 24.43 14.54
N SER A 13 13.19 24.77 15.44
CA SER A 13 13.13 24.20 16.77
C SER A 13 13.09 22.66 16.68
N PRO A 14 13.68 21.92 17.64
CA PRO A 14 13.70 20.45 17.59
C PRO A 14 12.28 19.83 17.53
N CYS A 15 11.27 20.55 18.03
CA CYS A 15 9.86 20.22 17.87
C CYS A 15 9.43 20.25 16.40
N ASP A 16 9.74 21.33 15.67
CA ASP A 16 9.35 21.56 14.29
C ASP A 16 9.93 20.51 13.35
N TRP A 17 11.20 20.15 13.55
CA TRP A 17 11.87 19.13 12.74
C TRP A 17 11.24 17.75 12.95
N TYR A 18 10.95 17.39 14.19
CA TYR A 18 10.34 16.11 14.52
C TYR A 18 8.89 16.04 14.02
N PHE A 19 8.13 17.10 14.24
CA PHE A 19 6.78 17.30 13.72
C PHE A 19 6.75 17.12 12.20
N LEU A 20 7.65 17.80 11.50
CA LEU A 20 7.72 17.79 10.04
C LEU A 20 7.96 16.38 9.51
N ASN A 21 8.91 15.66 10.11
CA ASN A 21 9.20 14.28 9.74
C ASN A 21 7.98 13.37 9.93
N ILE A 22 7.23 13.54 11.00
CA ILE A 22 6.02 12.75 11.27
C ILE A 22 4.92 13.07 10.27
N VAL A 23 4.63 14.36 10.05
CA VAL A 23 3.57 14.78 9.14
C VAL A 23 3.87 14.34 7.71
N LEU A 24 5.12 14.43 7.26
CA LEU A 24 5.53 13.96 5.94
C LEU A 24 5.49 12.43 5.84
N ASP A 25 5.93 11.70 6.87
CA ASP A 25 5.82 10.24 6.91
C ASP A 25 4.36 9.78 6.80
N CYS A 26 3.46 10.51 7.47
CA CYS A 26 2.04 10.24 7.48
C CYS A 26 1.35 10.60 6.14
N THR A 27 1.71 11.73 5.53
CA THR A 27 1.05 12.22 4.30
C THR A 27 1.67 11.63 3.03
N ILE A 28 2.96 11.85 2.83
CA ILE A 28 3.71 11.39 1.66
C ILE A 28 3.95 9.88 1.76
N GLY A 29 4.20 9.35 2.96
CA GLY A 29 4.48 7.91 3.12
C GLY A 29 3.33 7.02 2.68
N VAL A 30 2.08 7.39 2.96
CA VAL A 30 0.91 6.63 2.50
C VAL A 30 0.78 6.65 0.98
N TYR A 31 0.98 7.82 0.37
CA TYR A 31 0.95 7.99 -1.08
C TYR A 31 2.07 7.19 -1.77
N VAL A 32 3.30 7.32 -1.29
CA VAL A 32 4.47 6.58 -1.81
C VAL A 32 4.29 5.09 -1.60
N LEU A 33 3.79 4.65 -0.43
CA LEU A 33 3.48 3.25 -0.16
C LEU A 33 2.51 2.67 -1.20
N TYR A 34 1.45 3.40 -1.55
CA TYR A 34 0.52 2.97 -2.59
C TYR A 34 1.21 2.76 -3.95
N VAL A 35 2.03 3.73 -4.37
CA VAL A 35 2.76 3.66 -5.65
C VAL A 35 3.78 2.51 -5.63
N VAL A 36 4.55 2.38 -4.55
CA VAL A 36 5.55 1.31 -4.36
C VAL A 36 4.89 -0.06 -4.35
N LEU A 37 3.77 -0.24 -3.63
CA LEU A 37 3.00 -1.49 -3.63
C LEU A 37 2.53 -1.85 -5.04
N ARG A 38 2.01 -0.88 -5.81
CA ARG A 38 1.60 -1.10 -7.20
C ARG A 38 2.77 -1.52 -8.09
N LEU A 39 3.91 -0.85 -7.97
CA LEU A 39 5.11 -1.12 -8.74
C LEU A 39 5.73 -2.48 -8.39
N LEU A 40 5.97 -2.77 -7.11
CA LEU A 40 6.53 -4.04 -6.65
C LEU A 40 5.64 -5.21 -7.05
N SER A 41 4.32 -5.05 -6.97
CA SER A 41 3.38 -6.10 -7.38
C SER A 41 3.41 -6.35 -8.88
N HIS A 42 3.59 -5.30 -9.68
CA HIS A 42 3.77 -5.44 -11.12
C HIS A 42 5.12 -6.09 -11.47
N VAL A 43 6.20 -5.66 -10.82
CA VAL A 43 7.54 -6.21 -10.98
C VAL A 43 7.58 -7.68 -10.57
N CYS A 44 6.98 -8.06 -9.45
CA CYS A 44 6.92 -9.46 -9.02
C CYS A 44 6.15 -10.35 -10.00
N LYS A 45 5.04 -9.87 -10.58
CA LYS A 45 4.34 -10.59 -11.64
C LYS A 45 5.23 -10.79 -12.88
N LYS A 46 5.99 -9.77 -13.27
CA LYS A 46 6.80 -9.78 -14.50
C LYS A 46 8.14 -10.52 -14.38
N TYR A 47 8.88 -10.29 -13.30
CA TYR A 47 10.24 -10.84 -13.11
C TYR A 47 10.25 -12.19 -12.43
N PHE A 48 9.42 -12.36 -11.40
CA PHE A 48 9.45 -13.57 -10.59
C PHE A 48 8.53 -14.65 -11.16
N GLY A 49 7.66 -14.33 -12.12
CA GLY A 49 6.73 -15.27 -12.73
C GLY A 49 5.84 -15.97 -11.69
N VAL A 50 5.70 -15.38 -10.50
CA VAL A 50 4.96 -15.98 -9.40
C VAL A 50 3.48 -15.77 -9.71
N THR A 51 2.93 -16.72 -10.45
CA THR A 51 1.50 -16.99 -10.62
C THR A 51 0.83 -17.53 -9.36
N GLN A 52 1.57 -17.56 -8.23
CA GLN A 52 1.14 -18.06 -6.91
C GLN A 52 1.44 -17.01 -5.82
N ILE A 53 0.97 -15.78 -6.03
CA ILE A 53 0.71 -14.82 -4.95
C ILE A 53 -0.80 -14.81 -4.72
N ASP A 54 -1.38 -16.01 -4.66
CA ASP A 54 -2.82 -16.21 -4.57
C ASP A 54 -3.26 -16.06 -3.11
N SER A 55 -3.95 -14.96 -2.77
CA SER A 55 -4.83 -14.98 -1.60
C SER A 55 -6.07 -15.76 -2.00
N GLY A 56 -6.00 -17.08 -1.90
CA GLY A 56 -7.12 -17.95 -2.25
C GLY A 56 -6.72 -19.38 -2.56
N GLU A 57 -5.56 -19.59 -3.17
CA GLU A 57 -5.04 -20.94 -3.42
C GLU A 57 -4.21 -21.42 -2.22
N TYR A 58 -4.87 -21.58 -1.07
CA TYR A 58 -4.33 -22.35 0.06
C TYR A 58 -4.35 -23.86 -0.26
N GLY A 59 -3.95 -24.24 -1.47
CA GLY A 59 -4.05 -25.62 -1.97
C GLY A 59 -5.48 -26.16 -2.03
N SER A 60 -5.61 -27.31 -2.68
CA SER A 60 -6.84 -28.13 -2.67
C SER A 60 -7.09 -28.83 -1.32
N ASP A 61 -6.25 -28.58 -0.31
CA ASP A 61 -6.32 -29.19 1.01
C ASP A 61 -6.65 -28.13 2.07
N THR A 62 -7.91 -28.12 2.50
CA THR A 62 -8.50 -27.27 3.55
C THR A 62 -7.73 -27.32 4.89
N TYR A 63 -6.77 -28.23 5.07
CA TYR A 63 -6.05 -28.46 6.33
C TYR A 63 -4.65 -27.82 6.40
N HIS A 64 -4.01 -27.44 5.29
CA HIS A 64 -2.63 -26.89 5.30
C HIS A 64 -2.52 -25.55 4.54
N PRO A 65 -2.78 -24.41 5.20
CA PRO A 65 -2.54 -23.12 4.58
C PRO A 65 -1.04 -22.97 4.23
N SER A 66 -0.75 -22.71 2.95
CA SER A 66 0.61 -22.46 2.46
C SER A 66 1.23 -21.24 3.12
N VAL A 67 1.96 -21.46 4.22
CA VAL A 67 2.77 -20.46 4.93
C VAL A 67 3.72 -19.73 3.97
N ARG A 68 4.13 -20.39 2.87
CA ARG A 68 4.99 -19.81 1.83
C ARG A 68 4.31 -18.68 1.06
N ALA A 69 3.00 -18.76 0.80
CA ALA A 69 2.28 -17.69 0.11
C ALA A 69 2.09 -16.47 1.03
N TYR A 70 1.72 -16.72 2.29
CA TYR A 70 1.63 -15.68 3.32
C TYR A 70 2.98 -14.99 3.54
N LEU A 71 4.06 -15.75 3.65
CA LEU A 71 5.40 -15.19 3.82
C LEU A 71 5.84 -14.33 2.64
N LYS A 72 5.49 -14.69 1.40
CA LYS A 72 5.76 -13.85 0.22
C LYS A 72 5.00 -12.53 0.27
N GLN A 73 3.73 -12.55 0.65
CA GLN A 73 2.92 -11.34 0.82
C GLN A 73 3.48 -10.47 1.95
N LEU A 74 3.89 -11.10 3.05
CA LEU A 74 4.51 -10.42 4.18
C LEU A 74 5.84 -9.76 3.81
N VAL A 75 6.71 -10.46 3.09
CA VAL A 75 8.00 -9.92 2.62
C VAL A 75 7.79 -8.79 1.61
N LEU A 76 6.80 -8.90 0.72
CA LEU A 76 6.46 -7.80 -0.20
C LEU A 76 5.93 -6.57 0.51
N TYR A 77 5.15 -6.77 1.57
CA TYR A 77 4.65 -5.70 2.40
C TYR A 77 5.78 -5.01 3.16
N PHE A 78 6.62 -5.77 3.88
CA PHE A 78 7.80 -5.22 4.57
C PHE A 78 8.79 -4.57 3.60
N GLY A 79 9.01 -5.17 2.43
CA GLY A 79 9.84 -4.58 1.37
C GLY A 79 9.30 -3.25 0.87
N SER A 80 7.99 -3.15 0.67
CA SER A 80 7.34 -1.89 0.30
C SER A 80 7.50 -0.84 1.39
N LEU A 81 7.31 -1.20 2.66
CA LEU A 81 7.51 -0.30 3.79
C LEU A 81 8.95 0.23 3.84
N MET A 82 9.95 -0.65 3.66
CA MET A 82 11.36 -0.25 3.67
C MET A 82 11.70 0.68 2.52
N ILE A 83 11.24 0.38 1.30
CA ILE A 83 11.48 1.23 0.13
C ILE A 83 10.81 2.59 0.32
N THR A 84 9.57 2.63 0.80
CA THR A 84 8.88 3.89 1.12
C THR A 84 9.66 4.72 2.13
N LYS A 85 10.18 4.10 3.19
CA LYS A 85 10.98 4.79 4.21
C LYS A 85 12.28 5.36 3.62
N VAL A 86 12.96 4.63 2.74
CA VAL A 86 14.18 5.12 2.06
C VAL A 86 13.88 6.30 1.14
N ILE A 87 12.80 6.23 0.36
CA ILE A 87 12.38 7.33 -0.52
C ILE A 87 12.01 8.57 0.30
N LEU A 88 11.25 8.38 1.38
CA LEU A 88 10.90 9.48 2.28
C LEU A 88 12.12 10.10 2.94
N TYR A 89 13.03 9.29 3.46
CA TYR A 89 14.27 9.78 4.05
C TYR A 89 15.07 10.63 3.06
N GLY A 90 15.26 10.14 1.83
CA GLY A 90 15.92 10.91 0.78
C GLY A 90 15.17 12.18 0.38
N PHE A 91 13.83 12.16 0.41
CA PHE A 91 13.01 13.34 0.15
C PHE A 91 13.15 14.40 1.25
N VAL A 92 13.09 14.00 2.51
CA VAL A 92 13.27 14.93 3.64
C VAL A 92 14.67 15.51 3.60
N GLU A 93 15.72 14.69 3.48
CA GLU A 93 17.11 15.16 3.43
C GLU A 93 17.36 16.16 2.28
N CYS A 94 16.72 15.97 1.12
CA CYS A 94 16.90 16.86 -0.03
C CYS A 94 16.14 18.19 0.09
N PHE A 95 15.01 18.21 0.80
CA PHE A 95 14.09 19.35 0.85
C PHE A 95 13.91 19.93 2.26
N GLU A 96 14.72 19.49 3.23
CA GLU A 96 14.57 19.80 4.65
C GLU A 96 14.45 21.31 4.90
N SER A 97 15.31 22.11 4.30
CA SER A 97 15.35 23.57 4.51
C SER A 97 14.05 24.26 4.07
N GLU A 98 13.53 23.92 2.88
CA GLU A 98 12.29 24.48 2.33
C GLU A 98 11.06 23.99 3.11
N LEU A 99 11.07 22.71 3.49
CA LEU A 99 10.01 22.07 4.24
C LEU A 99 9.91 22.63 5.66
N LEU A 100 11.04 22.88 6.34
CA LEU A 100 11.07 23.49 7.67
C LEU A 100 10.50 24.90 7.64
N TRP A 101 10.88 25.70 6.65
CA TRP A 101 10.32 27.04 6.47
C TRP A 101 8.81 27.00 6.25
N PHE A 102 8.33 26.12 5.37
CA PHE A 102 6.90 25.94 5.09
C PHE A 102 6.14 25.48 6.34
N THR A 103 6.68 24.49 7.04
CA THR A 103 6.05 23.90 8.23
C THR A 103 5.93 24.94 9.35
N SER A 104 7.00 25.67 9.66
CA SER A 104 7.01 26.68 10.72
C SER A 104 6.07 27.86 10.42
N ASN A 105 6.05 28.36 9.18
CA ASN A 105 5.29 29.58 8.84
C ASN A 105 3.83 29.33 8.45
N ILE A 106 3.47 28.10 8.03
CA ILE A 106 2.14 27.80 7.47
C ILE A 106 1.42 26.72 8.28
N ILE A 107 2.09 25.61 8.57
CA ILE A 107 1.43 24.48 9.27
C ILE A 107 1.34 24.75 10.77
N LEU A 108 2.46 25.10 11.40
CA LEU A 108 2.54 25.40 12.84
C LEU A 108 1.81 26.69 13.20
N VAL A 109 1.75 27.68 12.31
CA VAL A 109 1.02 28.94 12.55
C VAL A 109 -0.46 28.71 12.89
N TRP A 110 -1.11 27.75 12.23
CA TRP A 110 -2.51 27.43 12.50
C TRP A 110 -2.70 26.67 13.82
N LEU A 111 -1.66 25.93 14.24
CA LEU A 111 -1.66 25.11 15.44
C LEU A 111 -1.16 25.88 16.67
N ALA A 112 -0.38 26.94 16.48
CA ALA A 112 0.15 27.83 17.51
C ALA A 112 -0.94 28.65 18.24
N GLU A 113 -2.14 28.75 17.66
CA GLU A 113 -3.30 29.36 18.36
C GLU A 113 -3.83 28.46 19.50
N TYR A 114 -3.43 27.17 19.51
CA TYR A 114 -3.81 26.17 20.50
C TYR A 114 -2.62 25.83 21.42
N PRO A 115 -2.87 25.28 22.63
CA PRO A 115 -1.78 24.86 23.52
C PRO A 115 -0.93 23.74 22.89
N ASN A 116 0.38 23.79 23.12
CA ASN A 116 1.37 22.83 22.60
C ASN A 116 1.00 21.35 22.84
N GLU A 117 0.29 21.07 23.94
CA GLU A 117 -0.19 19.73 24.29
C GLU A 117 -1.19 19.18 23.26
N PHE A 118 -2.07 20.03 22.75
CA PHE A 118 -3.09 19.66 21.76
C PHE A 118 -2.46 19.43 20.39
N GLU A 119 -1.50 20.28 20.00
CA GLU A 119 -0.70 20.10 18.79
C GLU A 119 -0.05 18.71 18.75
N ILE A 120 0.73 18.38 19.78
CA ILE A 120 1.47 17.12 19.84
C ILE A 120 0.48 15.93 19.82
N LEU A 121 -0.66 16.04 20.50
CA LEU A 121 -1.70 15.01 20.49
C LEU A 121 -2.27 14.80 19.08
N VAL A 122 -2.60 15.87 18.36
CA VAL A 122 -3.14 15.73 16.99
C VAL A 122 -2.10 15.07 16.07
N VAL A 123 -0.85 15.46 16.17
CA VAL A 123 0.22 15.05 15.24
C VAL A 123 0.74 13.66 15.51
N MET A 124 0.91 13.29 16.78
CA MET A 124 1.45 11.97 17.14
C MET A 124 0.37 10.91 17.35
N PHE A 125 -0.88 11.31 17.58
CA PHE A 125 -1.96 10.36 17.80
C PHE A 125 -2.99 10.40 16.68
N VAL A 126 -3.63 11.54 16.44
CA VAL A 126 -4.76 11.60 15.48
C VAL A 126 -4.30 11.32 14.05
N VAL A 127 -3.24 12.00 13.60
CA VAL A 127 -2.71 11.83 12.24
C VAL A 127 -2.23 10.39 12.02
N PRO A 128 -1.39 9.77 12.89
CA PRO A 128 -0.98 8.38 12.75
C PRO A 128 -2.15 7.39 12.77
N VAL A 129 -3.18 7.61 13.59
CA VAL A 129 -4.38 6.75 13.61
C VAL A 129 -5.13 6.83 12.28
N LEU A 130 -5.40 8.04 11.78
CA LEU A 130 -6.09 8.22 10.50
C LEU A 130 -5.27 7.62 9.34
N MET A 131 -3.96 7.83 9.34
CA MET A 131 -3.09 7.29 8.30
C MET A 131 -2.98 5.77 8.36
N ASN A 132 -2.92 5.17 9.55
CA ASN A 132 -3.00 3.72 9.68
C ASN A 132 -4.33 3.17 9.14
N CYS A 133 -5.46 3.85 9.38
CA CYS A 133 -6.73 3.49 8.76
C CYS A 133 -6.67 3.55 7.22
N ILE A 134 -6.09 4.60 6.65
CA ILE A 134 -5.94 4.74 5.20
C ILE A 134 -5.00 3.67 4.64
N GLN A 135 -3.87 3.39 5.31
CA GLN A 135 -2.95 2.32 4.93
C GLN A 135 -3.66 0.97 4.88
N LEU A 136 -4.49 0.66 5.89
CA LEU A 136 -5.29 -0.56 5.91
C LEU A 136 -6.28 -0.61 4.74
N ILE A 137 -6.97 0.49 4.43
CA ILE A 137 -7.89 0.58 3.28
C ILE A 137 -7.14 0.37 1.96
N LEU A 138 -5.94 0.94 1.81
CA LEU A 138 -5.14 0.78 0.60
C LEU A 138 -4.61 -0.65 0.44
N VAL A 139 -4.16 -1.26 1.53
CA VAL A 139 -3.73 -2.66 1.54
C VAL A 139 -4.91 -3.59 1.22
N ASP A 140 -6.08 -3.36 1.82
CA ASP A 140 -7.29 -4.14 1.55
C ASP A 140 -7.73 -4.01 0.09
N ASN A 141 -7.78 -2.78 -0.43
CA ASN A 141 -8.08 -2.53 -1.84
C ASN A 141 -7.06 -3.19 -2.77
N PHE A 142 -5.78 -3.20 -2.39
CA PHE A 142 -4.75 -3.87 -3.15
C PHE A 142 -4.96 -5.40 -3.15
N ILE A 143 -5.18 -6.02 -1.98
CA ILE A 143 -5.46 -7.46 -1.85
C ILE A 143 -6.69 -7.83 -2.69
N LYS A 144 -7.79 -7.10 -2.52
CA LYS A 144 -9.02 -7.28 -3.30
C LYS A 144 -8.79 -7.16 -4.80
N SER A 145 -7.94 -6.22 -5.24
CA SER A 145 -7.62 -6.08 -6.66
C SER A 145 -6.87 -7.31 -7.23
N GLN A 146 -6.04 -7.96 -6.41
CA GLN A 146 -5.38 -9.21 -6.78
C GLN A 146 -6.39 -10.36 -6.87
N GLU A 147 -7.28 -10.48 -5.88
CA GLU A 147 -8.34 -11.50 -5.87
C GLU A 147 -9.28 -11.38 -7.08
N MET A 148 -9.72 -10.16 -7.41
CA MET A 148 -10.56 -9.89 -8.58
C MET A 148 -9.89 -10.36 -9.88
N HIS A 149 -8.59 -10.08 -10.03
CA HIS A 149 -7.83 -10.49 -11.19
C HIS A 149 -7.73 -12.02 -11.31
N GLN A 150 -7.51 -12.72 -10.19
CA GLN A 150 -7.47 -14.18 -10.12
C GLN A 150 -8.80 -14.81 -10.52
N ARG A 151 -9.92 -14.33 -9.97
CA ARG A 151 -11.25 -14.83 -10.34
C ARG A 151 -11.51 -14.71 -11.84
N ASN A 152 -11.05 -13.64 -12.48
CA ASN A 152 -11.26 -13.42 -13.91
C ASN A 152 -10.46 -14.40 -14.78
N ILE A 153 -9.24 -14.76 -14.36
CA ILE A 153 -8.42 -15.78 -15.03
C ILE A 153 -9.06 -17.16 -14.89
N GLN A 154 -9.47 -17.55 -13.67
CA GLN A 154 -10.15 -18.82 -13.41
C GLN A 154 -11.44 -18.96 -14.24
N TYR A 155 -12.21 -17.88 -14.32
CA TYR A 155 -13.43 -17.82 -15.14
C TYR A 155 -13.12 -18.05 -16.63
N SER A 156 -12.06 -17.42 -17.14
CA SER A 156 -11.63 -17.57 -18.54
C SER A 156 -11.23 -19.02 -18.86
N HIS A 157 -10.47 -19.66 -17.96
CA HIS A 157 -10.06 -21.06 -18.12
C HIS A 157 -11.25 -22.03 -18.07
N THR A 158 -12.15 -21.84 -17.09
CA THR A 158 -13.36 -22.68 -16.94
C THR A 158 -14.30 -22.54 -18.14
N LYS A 159 -14.48 -21.31 -18.64
CA LYS A 159 -15.30 -21.04 -19.83
C LYS A 159 -14.71 -21.69 -21.08
N GLY A 160 -13.39 -21.57 -21.28
CA GLY A 160 -12.69 -22.25 -22.37
C GLY A 160 -12.87 -23.77 -22.33
N HIS A 161 -12.74 -24.38 -21.15
CA HIS A 161 -12.92 -25.82 -20.97
C HIS A 161 -14.36 -26.27 -21.25
N LYS A 162 -15.38 -25.56 -20.73
CA LYS A 162 -16.79 -25.86 -20.99
C LYS A 162 -17.14 -25.77 -22.48
N MET A 163 -16.63 -24.76 -23.18
CA MET A 163 -16.83 -24.62 -24.62
C MET A 163 -16.21 -25.78 -25.40
N HIS A 164 -15.02 -26.22 -25.00
CA HIS A 164 -14.33 -27.34 -25.64
C HIS A 164 -15.03 -28.69 -25.40
N LEU A 165 -15.67 -28.87 -24.23
CA LEU A 165 -16.50 -30.03 -23.93
C LEU A 165 -17.81 -30.03 -24.73
N GLN A 166 -18.46 -28.87 -24.87
CA GLN A 166 -19.68 -28.74 -25.69
C GLN A 166 -19.40 -29.09 -27.16
N LEU A 167 -18.30 -28.58 -27.74
CA LEU A 167 -17.91 -28.92 -29.12
C LEU A 167 -17.74 -30.44 -29.31
N LYS A 168 -17.11 -31.13 -28.36
CA LYS A 168 -16.99 -32.60 -28.42
C LYS A 168 -18.34 -33.31 -28.35
N GLN A 169 -19.27 -32.83 -27.52
CA GLN A 169 -20.62 -33.40 -27.42
C GLN A 169 -21.40 -33.19 -28.73
N ASP A 170 -21.27 -32.02 -29.36
CA ASP A 170 -21.91 -31.70 -30.64
C ASP A 170 -21.34 -32.57 -31.79
N GLU A 171 -20.02 -32.78 -31.82
CA GLU A 171 -19.35 -33.67 -32.78
C GLU A 171 -19.79 -35.14 -32.61
N GLU A 172 -19.95 -35.62 -31.38
CA GLU A 172 -20.46 -36.97 -31.12
C GLU A 172 -21.93 -37.13 -31.50
N HIS A 173 -22.76 -36.12 -31.27
CA HIS A 173 -24.16 -36.11 -31.70
C HIS A 173 -24.28 -36.17 -33.23
N GLN A 174 -23.44 -35.43 -33.95
CA GLN A 174 -23.38 -35.46 -35.41
C GLN A 174 -22.89 -36.82 -35.95
N ARG A 175 -21.90 -37.44 -35.30
CA ARG A 175 -21.44 -38.80 -35.70
C ARG A 175 -22.52 -39.85 -35.53
N HIS A 176 -23.26 -39.85 -34.41
CA HIS A 176 -24.32 -40.83 -34.19
C HIS A 176 -25.52 -40.62 -35.13
N GLY A 177 -25.86 -39.38 -35.45
CA GLY A 177 -26.94 -39.05 -36.39
C GLY A 177 -26.67 -39.42 -37.86
N SER A 178 -25.40 -39.63 -38.25
CA SER A 178 -25.04 -39.97 -39.64
C SER A 178 -24.94 -41.49 -39.92
N THR A 179 -25.08 -42.34 -38.90
CA THR A 179 -25.02 -43.81 -39.01
C THR A 179 -26.40 -44.50 -39.00
N ALA A 180 -27.48 -43.73 -38.92
CA ALA A 180 -28.87 -44.18 -39.07
C ALA A 180 -29.40 -43.79 -40.46
#